data_AF-A0A959EZC7-F1
#
_entry.id   AF-A0A959EZC7-F1
#
_cell.length_a   1.000
_cell.length_b   1.000
_cell.length_c   1.000
_cell.angle_alpha   90.00
_cell.angle_beta   90.00
_cell.angle_gamma   90.00
#
_symmetry.space_group_name_H-M   'P 1'
#
loop_
_entity.id
_entity.type
_entity.pdbx_description
1 polymer ?
#
loop_
_entity_poly.entity_id
_entity_poly.type
_entity_poly.pdbx_seq_one_letter_code
_entity_poly.pdbx_strand_id
1 'polypeptide(L)'
;MVYHSLFWLILLAVLTSIDLLGANQGIFFTLTNELITVFIYAMIVYFNILYLIPNYLTKERFLTYCGLLILSVLMITPFKVILLYFKYADWPAYQSQLVHDLNWYFVPNFVVAVGSTIGKIVTDWARQLREKQELETQTMQSELRFLKSQINPHFLFNTLNNLYALTLKKSDEAPEIVIKLSEMMRYMLYECNEKRV
;
A
#
# COMPACT_ATOMS: atom_id res chain seq x y z
N MET A 1 2.95 3.48 -13.32
CA MET A 1 3.31 4.57 -14.25
C MET A 1 2.09 5.35 -14.73
N VAL A 2 1.10 4.73 -15.37
CA VAL A 2 -0.10 5.40 -15.92
C VAL A 2 -0.87 6.23 -14.87
N TYR A 3 -1.08 5.68 -13.66
CA TYR A 3 -1.79 6.40 -12.60
C TYR A 3 -1.06 7.66 -12.10
N HIS A 4 0.28 7.69 -12.13
CA HIS A 4 1.06 8.87 -11.70
C HIS A 4 1.03 9.97 -12.75
N SER A 5 1.20 9.62 -14.04
CA SER A 5 1.10 10.60 -15.12
C SER A 5 -0.31 11.19 -15.20
N LEU A 6 -1.34 10.38 -15.01
CA LEU A 6 -2.73 10.85 -14.98
C LEU A 6 -2.97 11.78 -13.78
N PHE A 7 -2.46 11.44 -12.60
CA PHE A 7 -2.57 12.30 -11.42
C PHE A 7 -1.97 13.69 -11.66
N TRP A 8 -0.75 13.77 -12.21
CA TRP A 8 -0.10 15.06 -12.49
C TRP A 8 -0.85 15.87 -13.56
N LEU A 9 -1.40 15.21 -14.58
CA LEU A 9 -2.22 15.87 -15.61
C LEU A 9 -3.52 16.42 -15.04
N ILE A 10 -4.21 15.65 -14.18
CA ILE A 10 -5.42 16.11 -13.50
C ILE A 10 -5.09 17.27 -12.57
N LEU A 11 -4.01 17.18 -11.78
CA LEU A 11 -3.59 18.25 -10.89
C LEU A 11 -3.29 19.54 -11.68
N LEU A 12 -2.56 19.45 -12.79
CA LEU A 12 -2.28 20.58 -13.66
C LEU A 12 -3.57 21.21 -14.20
N ALA A 13 -4.51 20.40 -14.68
CA ALA A 13 -5.79 20.87 -15.20
C ALA A 13 -6.61 21.59 -14.11
N VAL A 14 -6.72 21.00 -12.92
CA VAL A 14 -7.45 21.58 -11.79
C VAL A 14 -6.85 22.91 -11.34
N LEU A 15 -5.52 22.97 -11.15
CA LEU A 15 -4.85 24.20 -10.74
C LEU A 15 -5.01 25.30 -11.79
N THR A 16 -4.83 24.96 -13.07
CA THR A 16 -5.02 25.92 -14.18
C THR A 16 -6.46 26.43 -14.23
N SER A 17 -7.46 25.57 -14.01
CA SER A 17 -8.87 25.98 -13.97
C SER A 17 -9.18 26.91 -12.79
N ILE A 18 -8.65 26.63 -11.61
CA ILE A 18 -8.85 27.48 -10.41
C ILE A 18 -8.25 28.87 -10.65
N ASP A 19 -7.01 28.93 -11.12
CA ASP A 19 -6.34 30.22 -11.33
C ASP A 19 -6.94 30.99 -12.50
N LEU A 20 -7.44 30.32 -13.54
CA LEU A 20 -8.13 30.98 -14.65
C LEU A 20 -9.45 31.65 -14.22
N LEU A 21 -10.11 31.14 -13.17
CA LEU A 21 -11.32 31.77 -12.60
C LEU A 21 -11.01 33.05 -11.81
N GLY A 22 -9.79 33.18 -11.28
CA GLY A 22 -9.36 34.32 -10.47
C GLY A 22 -8.40 35.30 -11.18
N ALA A 23 -7.77 34.88 -12.28
CA ALA A 23 -6.75 35.66 -12.97
C ALA A 23 -7.31 36.48 -14.12
N ASN A 24 -6.85 37.73 -14.23
CA ASN A 24 -7.11 38.63 -15.36
C ASN A 24 -6.08 38.44 -16.50
N GLN A 25 -5.36 37.31 -16.51
CA GLN A 25 -4.24 37.03 -17.43
C GLN A 25 -4.61 35.92 -18.42
N GLY A 26 -3.95 35.91 -19.58
CA GLY A 26 -4.23 34.93 -20.64
C GLY A 26 -3.90 33.49 -20.23
N ILE A 27 -4.65 32.53 -20.80
CA ILE A 27 -4.54 31.08 -20.51
C ILE A 27 -3.09 30.56 -20.59
N PHE A 28 -2.34 30.99 -21.61
CA PHE A 28 -0.95 30.54 -21.81
C PHE A 28 -0.03 30.95 -20.65
N PHE A 29 -0.27 32.14 -20.09
CA PHE A 29 0.50 32.66 -18.98
C PHE A 29 0.25 31.84 -17.70
N THR A 30 -1.02 31.57 -17.40
CA THR A 30 -1.43 30.73 -16.27
C THR A 30 -0.90 29.31 -16.42
N LEU A 31 -1.02 28.70 -17.60
CA LEU A 31 -0.53 27.34 -17.86
C LEU A 31 0.98 27.21 -17.60
N THR A 32 1.77 28.19 -18.04
CA THR A 32 3.22 28.17 -17.82
C THR A 32 3.59 28.36 -16.34
N ASN A 33 2.80 29.07 -15.53
CA ASN A 33 3.00 29.10 -14.07
C ASN A 33 2.71 27.75 -13.44
N GLU A 34 1.60 27.13 -13.82
CA GLU A 34 1.17 25.88 -13.23
C GLU A 34 2.08 24.71 -13.61
N LEU A 35 2.67 24.74 -14.80
CA LEU A 35 3.73 23.80 -15.17
C LEU A 35 4.96 23.91 -14.25
N ILE A 36 5.38 25.13 -13.89
CA ILE A 36 6.48 25.33 -12.92
C ILE A 36 6.06 24.82 -11.54
N THR A 37 4.85 25.14 -11.08
CA THR A 37 4.31 24.66 -9.80
C THR A 37 4.29 23.13 -9.72
N VAL A 38 3.71 22.47 -10.74
CA VAL A 38 3.61 21.01 -10.80
C VAL A 38 4.99 20.36 -10.88
N PHE A 39 5.94 20.96 -11.62
CA PHE A 39 7.31 20.47 -11.67
C PHE A 39 8.00 20.51 -10.29
N ILE A 40 7.83 21.60 -9.53
CA ILE A 40 8.36 21.73 -8.17
C ILE A 40 7.70 20.70 -7.23
N TYR A 41 6.39 20.52 -7.31
CA TYR A 41 5.69 19.48 -6.54
C TYR A 41 6.22 18.09 -6.88
N ALA A 42 6.39 17.77 -8.16
CA ALA A 42 6.96 16.49 -8.57
C ALA A 42 8.34 16.28 -7.97
N MET A 43 9.22 17.29 -8.04
CA MET A 43 10.56 17.21 -7.45
C MET A 43 10.51 16.89 -5.95
N ILE A 44 9.68 17.60 -5.19
CA ILE A 44 9.49 17.36 -3.74
C ILE A 44 8.98 15.94 -3.48
N VAL A 45 7.92 15.53 -4.18
CA VAL A 45 7.25 14.24 -3.98
C VAL A 45 8.19 13.08 -4.29
N TYR A 46 8.87 13.11 -5.45
CA TYR A 46 9.76 12.03 -5.84
C TYR A 46 11.03 12.00 -4.99
N PHE A 47 11.59 13.15 -4.61
CA PHE A 47 12.71 13.19 -3.67
C PHE A 47 12.32 12.60 -2.31
N ASN A 48 11.13 12.94 -1.79
CA ASN A 48 10.63 12.40 -0.53
C ASN A 48 10.43 10.88 -0.60
N ILE A 49 9.71 10.39 -1.61
CA ILE A 49 9.35 8.97 -1.74
C ILE A 49 10.56 8.08 -2.07
N LEU A 50 11.45 8.53 -2.96
CA LEU A 50 12.56 7.70 -3.44
C LEU A 50 13.82 7.82 -2.58
N TYR A 51 14.03 8.97 -1.91
CA TYR A 51 15.24 9.21 -1.13
C TYR A 51 14.97 9.37 0.37
N LEU A 52 14.11 10.30 0.81
CA LEU A 52 13.97 10.57 2.25
C LEU A 52 13.33 9.40 3.01
N ILE A 53 12.21 8.89 2.51
CA ILE A 53 11.45 7.84 3.17
C ILE A 53 12.30 6.56 3.35
N PRO A 54 12.87 5.95 2.29
CA PRO A 54 13.60 4.69 2.43
C PRO A 54 14.94 4.82 3.18
N ASN A 55 15.54 6.01 3.23
CA ASN A 55 16.82 6.21 3.90
C ASN A 55 16.71 6.65 5.36
N TYR A 56 15.61 7.32 5.75
CA TYR A 56 15.47 7.92 7.08
C TYR A 56 14.20 7.49 7.80
N LEU A 57 13.03 7.57 7.15
CA LEU A 57 11.76 7.24 7.81
C LEU A 57 11.65 5.74 8.13
N THR A 58 12.01 4.87 7.19
CA THR A 58 11.98 3.41 7.38
C THR A 58 13.09 2.89 8.30
N LYS A 59 14.15 3.68 8.53
CA LYS A 59 15.26 3.35 9.44
C LYS A 59 15.06 3.95 10.84
N GLU A 60 13.83 4.30 11.20
CA GLU A 60 13.44 4.89 12.50
C GLU A 60 14.12 6.23 12.84
N ARG A 61 14.78 6.89 11.88
CA ARG A 61 15.43 8.19 12.06
C ARG A 61 14.44 9.34 11.82
N PHE A 62 13.35 9.36 12.58
CA PHE A 62 12.21 10.26 12.37
C PHE A 62 12.59 11.75 12.48
N LEU A 63 13.38 12.13 13.48
CA LEU A 63 13.80 13.53 13.67
C LEU A 63 14.65 14.04 12.50
N THR A 64 15.60 13.23 12.02
CA THR A 64 16.42 13.56 10.85
C THR A 64 15.57 13.67 9.59
N TYR A 65 14.60 12.76 9.42
CA TYR A 65 13.64 12.81 8.33
C TYR A 65 12.84 14.13 8.32
N CYS A 66 12.22 14.51 9.44
CA CYS A 66 11.46 15.75 9.55
C CYS A 66 12.32 16.98 9.26
N GLY A 67 13.54 17.03 9.79
CA GLY A 67 14.48 18.12 9.52
C GLY A 67 14.84 18.23 8.04
N LEU A 68 15.16 17.11 7.38
CA LEU A 68 15.47 17.08 5.95
C LEU A 68 14.27 17.42 5.07
N LEU A 69 13.07 17.00 5.46
CA LEU A 69 11.84 17.32 4.74
C LEU A 69 11.58 18.83 4.78
N ILE A 70 11.61 19.44 5.97
CA ILE A 70 11.46 20.89 6.14
C ILE A 70 12.55 21.64 5.38
N LEU A 71 13.81 21.20 5.50
CA LEU A 71 14.93 21.80 4.78
C LEU A 71 14.74 21.74 3.27
N SER A 72 14.26 20.61 2.73
CA SER A 72 14.02 20.47 1.29
C SER A 72 12.98 21.48 0.79
N VAL A 73 11.89 21.67 1.53
CA VAL A 73 10.84 22.65 1.21
C VAL A 73 11.35 24.09 1.38
N LEU A 74 12.15 24.34 2.42
CA LEU A 74 12.74 25.66 2.70
C LEU A 74 13.74 26.08 1.61
N MET A 75 14.47 25.14 1.02
CA MET A 75 15.44 25.42 -0.05
C MET A 75 14.74 25.57 -1.42
N ILE A 76 13.70 24.78 -1.69
CA ILE A 76 13.06 24.76 -3.01
C ILE A 76 12.06 25.91 -3.21
N THR A 77 11.47 26.42 -2.13
CA THR A 77 10.48 27.51 -2.21
C THR A 77 11.10 28.83 -2.71
N PRO A 78 12.23 29.31 -2.17
CA PRO A 78 12.93 30.49 -2.70
C PRO A 78 13.39 30.26 -4.14
N PHE A 79 13.83 29.05 -4.49
CA PHE A 79 14.22 28.73 -5.86
C PHE A 79 13.04 28.90 -6.85
N LYS A 80 11.84 28.41 -6.50
CA LYS A 80 10.61 28.65 -7.27
C LYS A 80 10.33 30.16 -7.41
N VAL A 81 10.43 30.91 -6.31
CA VAL A 81 10.14 32.35 -6.31
C VAL A 81 11.15 33.12 -7.16
N ILE A 82 12.43 32.74 -7.16
CA ILE A 82 13.46 33.31 -8.04
C ILE A 82 13.14 33.03 -9.52
N LEU A 83 12.75 31.79 -9.87
CA LEU A 83 12.35 31.46 -11.23
C LEU A 83 11.17 32.30 -11.70
N LEU A 84 10.16 32.47 -10.85
CA LEU A 84 9.02 33.33 -11.14
C LEU A 84 9.46 34.80 -11.23
N TYR A 85 10.30 35.29 -10.32
CA TYR A 85 10.81 36.66 -10.34
C TYR A 85 11.43 37.04 -11.69
N PHE A 86 12.25 36.16 -12.28
CA PHE A 86 12.79 36.35 -13.63
C PHE A 86 11.72 36.28 -14.73
N LYS A 87 10.73 35.38 -14.61
CA LYS A 87 9.62 35.28 -15.56
C LYS A 87 8.76 36.56 -15.58
N TYR A 88 8.58 37.21 -14.43
CA TYR A 88 7.81 38.45 -14.28
C TYR A 88 8.65 39.72 -14.44
N ALA A 89 9.80 39.67 -15.12
CA ALA A 89 10.71 40.81 -15.28
C ALA A 89 10.03 42.10 -15.79
N ASP A 90 9.08 41.96 -16.71
CA ASP A 90 8.36 43.10 -17.29
C ASP A 90 7.22 43.63 -16.40
N TRP A 91 6.95 42.97 -15.26
CA TRP A 91 5.76 43.18 -14.41
C TRP A 91 6.19 43.47 -12.94
N PRO A 92 6.70 44.69 -12.63
CA PRO A 92 7.30 45.01 -11.33
C PRO A 92 6.35 44.85 -10.14
N ALA A 93 5.05 45.13 -10.33
CA ALA A 93 4.03 44.95 -9.31
C ALA A 93 3.93 43.48 -8.86
N TYR A 94 4.01 42.54 -9.82
CA TYR A 94 3.97 41.10 -9.53
C TYR A 94 5.26 40.63 -8.84
N GLN A 95 6.42 41.13 -9.27
CA GLN A 95 7.70 40.81 -8.63
C GLN A 95 7.73 41.22 -7.15
N SER A 96 7.23 42.42 -6.83
CA SER A 96 7.12 42.89 -5.45
C SER A 96 6.20 41.99 -4.61
N GLN A 97 5.05 41.63 -5.17
CA GLN A 97 4.09 40.74 -4.52
C GLN A 97 4.68 39.33 -4.26
N LEU A 98 5.40 38.76 -5.24
CA LEU A 98 6.06 37.46 -5.14
C LEU A 98 7.03 37.35 -3.94
N VAL A 99 7.80 38.41 -3.69
CA VAL A 99 8.78 38.44 -2.59
C VAL A 99 8.09 38.65 -1.24
N HIS A 100 7.04 39.50 -1.20
CA HIS A 100 6.28 39.76 0.01
C HIS A 100 5.47 38.54 0.47
N ASP A 101 4.96 37.75 -0.48
CA ASP A 101 4.08 36.62 -0.24
C ASP A 101 4.81 35.26 -0.22
N LEU A 102 6.12 35.25 0.09
CA LEU A 102 6.93 34.02 0.14
C LEU A 102 6.28 32.92 1.00
N ASN A 103 5.68 33.30 2.13
CA ASN A 103 4.98 32.38 3.04
C ASN A 103 3.79 31.67 2.36
N TRP A 104 3.09 32.36 1.45
CA TRP A 104 1.97 31.78 0.68
C TRP A 104 2.43 30.72 -0.31
N TYR A 105 3.69 30.75 -0.76
CA TYR A 105 4.28 29.68 -1.59
C TYR A 105 4.84 28.52 -0.76
N PHE A 106 5.27 28.78 0.48
CA PHE A 106 5.81 27.74 1.36
C PHE A 106 4.73 26.75 1.81
N VAL A 107 3.56 27.24 2.22
CA VAL A 107 2.50 26.39 2.79
C VAL A 107 2.03 25.29 1.82
N PRO A 108 1.69 25.58 0.55
CA PRO A 108 1.29 24.53 -0.40
C PRO A 108 2.41 23.51 -0.67
N ASN A 109 3.67 23.96 -0.82
CA ASN A 109 4.81 23.06 -0.98
C ASN A 109 4.97 22.13 0.22
N PHE A 110 4.79 22.66 1.43
CA PHE A 110 4.87 21.88 2.67
C PHE A 110 3.71 20.88 2.78
N VAL A 111 2.48 21.29 2.45
CA VAL A 111 1.31 20.40 2.43
C VAL A 111 1.50 19.26 1.44
N VAL A 112 2.02 19.53 0.24
CA VAL A 112 2.34 18.50 -0.75
C VAL A 112 3.43 17.56 -0.24
N ALA A 113 4.49 18.09 0.40
CA ALA A 113 5.55 17.29 0.99
C ALA A 113 5.00 16.32 2.05
N VAL A 114 4.26 16.82 3.04
CA VAL A 114 3.66 16.00 4.11
C VAL A 114 2.60 15.05 3.55
N GLY A 115 1.75 15.52 2.64
CA GLY A 115 0.73 14.71 1.98
C GLY A 115 1.32 13.52 1.24
N SER A 116 2.49 13.68 0.60
CA SER A 116 3.19 12.57 -0.05
C SER A 116 3.70 11.52 0.95
N THR A 117 4.14 11.94 2.13
CA THR A 117 4.52 11.04 3.22
C THR A 117 3.33 10.25 3.72
N ILE A 118 2.21 10.93 4.01
CA ILE A 118 0.98 10.29 4.47
C ILE A 118 0.48 9.29 3.42
N GLY A 119 0.41 9.70 2.16
CA GLY A 119 -0.01 8.83 1.06
C GLY A 119 0.88 7.59 0.94
N LYS A 120 2.20 7.75 1.10
CA LYS A 120 3.14 6.63 1.08
C LYS A 120 2.94 5.67 2.26
N ILE A 121 2.75 6.19 3.47
CA ILE A 121 2.45 5.38 4.67
C ILE A 121 1.15 4.59 4.49
N VAL A 122 0.08 5.24 4.04
CA VAL A 122 -1.24 4.60 3.84
C VAL A 122 -1.16 3.50 2.79
N THR A 123 -0.48 3.74 1.68
CA THR A 123 -0.32 2.74 0.61
C THR A 123 0.55 1.56 1.03
N ASP A 124 1.64 1.80 1.76
CA ASP A 124 2.48 0.73 2.30
C ASP A 124 1.75 -0.08 3.37
N TRP A 125 0.99 0.56 4.26
CA TRP A 125 0.17 -0.11 5.27
C TRP A 125 -0.93 -0.97 4.63
N ALA A 126 -1.64 -0.44 3.63
CA ALA A 126 -2.66 -1.19 2.90
C ALA A 126 -2.06 -2.42 2.19
N ARG A 127 -0.84 -2.31 1.65
CA ARG A 127 -0.12 -3.45 1.07
C ARG A 127 0.22 -4.49 2.13
N GLN A 128 0.81 -4.08 3.24
CA GLN A 128 1.17 -4.97 4.35
C GLN A 128 -0.05 -5.72 4.91
N LEU A 129 -1.20 -5.04 5.02
CA LEU A 129 -2.44 -5.66 5.48
C LEU A 129 -2.92 -6.77 4.53
N ARG A 130 -2.85 -6.54 3.21
CA ARG A 130 -3.20 -7.54 2.20
C ARG A 130 -2.25 -8.74 2.22
N GLU A 131 -0.95 -8.48 2.27
CA GLU A 131 0.07 -9.54 2.38
C GLU A 131 -0.14 -10.39 3.63
N LYS A 132 -0.45 -9.75 4.77
CA LYS A 132 -0.76 -10.46 6.01
C LYS A 132 -1.99 -11.36 5.88
N GLN A 133 -3.08 -10.86 5.30
CA GLN A 133 -4.31 -11.64 5.07
C GLN A 133 -4.07 -12.84 4.16
N GLU A 134 -3.24 -12.65 3.12
CA GLU A 134 -2.87 -13.74 2.21
C GLU A 134 -2.05 -14.81 2.93
N LEU A 135 -1.07 -14.42 3.74
CA LEU A 135 -0.26 -15.35 4.55
C LEU A 135 -1.11 -16.11 5.58
N GLU A 136 -2.04 -15.44 6.26
CA GLU A 136 -2.98 -16.08 7.19
C GLU A 136 -3.86 -17.12 6.47
N THR A 137 -4.35 -16.78 5.28
CA THR A 137 -5.15 -17.70 4.45
C THR A 137 -4.33 -18.91 4.01
N GLN A 138 -3.10 -18.70 3.53
CA GLN A 138 -2.19 -19.78 3.13
C GLN A 138 -1.86 -20.70 4.32
N THR A 139 -1.64 -20.11 5.50
CA THR A 139 -1.37 -20.85 6.75
C THR A 139 -2.56 -21.73 7.12
N MET A 140 -3.78 -21.17 7.14
CA MET A 140 -5.00 -21.92 7.43
C MET A 140 -5.24 -23.06 6.43
N GLN A 141 -4.99 -22.83 5.14
CA GLN A 141 -5.08 -23.88 4.13
C GLN A 141 -4.01 -24.97 4.30
N SER A 142 -2.81 -24.60 4.77
CA SER A 142 -1.74 -25.55 5.08
C SER A 142 -2.10 -26.42 6.29
N GLU A 143 -2.57 -25.80 7.37
CA GLU A 143 -3.05 -26.51 8.57
C GLU A 143 -4.21 -27.44 8.23
N LEU A 144 -5.17 -26.99 7.43
CA LEU A 144 -6.27 -27.82 6.97
C LEU A 144 -5.79 -29.01 6.11
N ARG A 145 -4.81 -28.81 5.23
CA ARG A 145 -4.21 -29.91 4.45
C ARG A 145 -3.44 -30.88 5.35
N PHE A 146 -2.69 -30.38 6.32
CA PHE A 146 -1.99 -31.19 7.31
C PHE A 146 -2.97 -32.04 8.12
N LEU A 147 -4.02 -31.43 8.68
CA LEU A 147 -5.08 -32.14 9.41
C LEU A 147 -5.77 -33.18 8.52
N LYS A 148 -6.10 -32.84 7.26
CA LYS A 148 -6.67 -33.81 6.31
C LYS A 148 -5.73 -34.97 6.00
N SER A 149 -4.42 -34.73 5.94
CA SER A 149 -3.42 -35.77 5.67
C SER A 149 -3.24 -36.77 6.81
N GLN A 150 -3.64 -36.42 8.04
CA GLN A 150 -3.66 -37.37 9.17
C GLN A 150 -4.70 -38.47 8.97
N ILE A 151 -5.72 -38.25 8.14
CA ILE A 151 -6.61 -39.31 7.68
C ILE A 151 -5.98 -39.90 6.42
N ASN A 152 -5.64 -41.20 6.43
CA ASN A 152 -5.21 -41.90 5.23
C ASN A 152 -6.45 -42.41 4.47
N PRO A 153 -6.95 -41.71 3.43
CA PRO A 153 -8.15 -42.14 2.72
C PRO A 153 -7.96 -43.51 2.06
N HIS A 154 -6.75 -43.86 1.64
CA HIS A 154 -6.46 -45.17 1.06
C HIS A 154 -6.58 -46.28 2.10
N PHE A 155 -6.13 -46.06 3.34
CA PHE A 155 -6.37 -47.00 4.44
C PHE A 155 -7.87 -47.21 4.66
N LEU A 156 -8.65 -46.12 4.75
CA LEU A 156 -10.10 -46.20 4.94
C LEU A 156 -10.80 -46.99 3.82
N PHE A 157 -10.49 -46.70 2.55
CA PHE A 157 -11.05 -47.44 1.41
C PHE A 157 -10.63 -48.92 1.41
N ASN A 158 -9.39 -49.24 1.77
CA ASN A 158 -8.93 -50.63 1.89
C ASN A 158 -9.66 -51.38 3.01
N THR A 159 -9.87 -50.74 4.17
CA THR A 159 -10.63 -51.37 5.27
C THR A 159 -12.08 -51.60 4.86
N LEU A 160 -12.71 -50.65 4.16
CA LEU A 160 -14.08 -50.81 3.64
C LEU A 160 -14.17 -51.92 2.59
N ASN A 161 -13.21 -52.01 1.66
CA ASN A 161 -13.18 -53.06 0.65
C ASN A 161 -12.97 -54.46 1.27
N ASN A 162 -12.07 -54.57 2.25
CA ASN A 162 -11.88 -55.82 3.00
C ASN A 162 -13.15 -56.22 3.76
N LEU A 163 -13.80 -55.26 4.41
CA LEU A 163 -15.08 -55.49 5.07
C LEU A 163 -16.15 -55.95 4.09
N TYR A 164 -16.26 -55.33 2.91
CA TYR A 164 -17.18 -55.76 1.85
C TYR A 164 -16.93 -57.20 1.38
N ALA A 165 -15.66 -57.59 1.24
CA ALA A 165 -15.32 -58.97 0.90
C ALA A 165 -15.70 -59.96 2.01
N LEU A 166 -15.54 -59.59 3.28
CA LEU A 166 -15.92 -60.41 4.44
C LEU A 166 -17.45 -60.56 4.56
N THR A 167 -18.22 -59.50 4.28
CA THR A 167 -19.68 -59.57 4.30
C THR A 167 -20.23 -60.42 3.15
N LEU A 168 -19.66 -60.32 1.94
CA LEU A 168 -19.95 -61.23 0.82
C LEU A 168 -19.71 -62.70 1.18
N LYS A 169 -18.63 -62.98 1.91
CA LYS A 169 -18.28 -64.32 2.38
C LYS A 169 -19.07 -64.78 3.62
N LYS A 170 -19.96 -63.94 4.17
CA LYS A 170 -20.65 -64.18 5.45
C LYS A 170 -19.69 -64.58 6.57
N SER A 171 -18.54 -63.90 6.65
CA SER A 171 -17.54 -64.15 7.68
C SER A 171 -18.01 -63.58 9.02
N ASP A 172 -17.84 -64.37 10.09
CA ASP A 172 -18.09 -63.95 11.47
C ASP A 172 -17.13 -62.85 11.97
N GLU A 173 -16.06 -62.54 11.22
CA GLU A 173 -15.09 -61.46 11.53
C GLU A 173 -15.58 -60.07 11.10
N ALA A 174 -16.57 -59.99 10.19
CA ALA A 174 -17.04 -58.71 9.65
C ALA A 174 -17.54 -57.71 10.72
N PRO A 175 -18.32 -58.11 11.75
CA PRO A 175 -18.75 -57.21 12.82
C PRO A 175 -17.59 -56.60 13.61
N GLU A 176 -16.52 -57.37 13.86
CA GLU A 176 -15.37 -56.90 14.63
C GLU A 176 -14.59 -55.80 13.88
N ILE A 177 -14.42 -55.95 12.56
CA ILE A 177 -13.78 -54.92 11.73
C ILE A 177 -14.59 -53.63 11.70
N VAL A 178 -15.93 -53.71 11.70
CA VAL A 178 -16.80 -52.51 11.80
C VAL A 178 -16.54 -51.76 13.10
N ILE A 179 -16.45 -52.47 14.23
CA ILE A 179 -16.19 -51.86 15.54
C ILE A 179 -14.81 -51.19 15.55
N LYS A 180 -13.75 -51.89 15.13
CA LYS A 180 -12.39 -51.34 15.07
C LYS A 180 -12.28 -50.11 14.16
N LEU A 181 -12.97 -50.14 13.02
CA LEU A 181 -13.02 -48.98 12.11
C LEU A 181 -13.75 -47.79 12.75
N SER A 182 -14.87 -48.04 13.41
CA SER A 182 -15.64 -47.01 14.14
C SER A 182 -14.83 -46.37 15.27
N GLU A 183 -14.10 -47.16 16.05
CA GLU A 183 -13.23 -46.67 17.13
C GLU A 183 -12.07 -45.83 16.59
N MET A 184 -11.42 -46.27 15.51
CA MET A 184 -10.35 -45.51 14.88
C MET A 184 -10.85 -44.18 14.28
N MET A 185 -12.02 -44.18 13.63
CA MET A 185 -12.65 -42.97 13.12
C MET A 185 -13.05 -42.02 14.26
N ARG A 186 -13.58 -42.55 15.37
CA ARG A 186 -13.87 -41.76 16.57
C ARG A 186 -12.62 -41.11 17.14
N TYR A 187 -11.53 -41.88 17.28
CA TYR A 187 -10.22 -41.37 17.73
C TYR A 187 -9.71 -40.23 16.84
N MET A 188 -9.72 -40.42 15.51
CA MET A 188 -9.27 -39.40 14.55
C MET A 188 -10.12 -38.12 14.56
N LEU A 189 -11.43 -38.23 14.78
CA LEU A 189 -12.35 -37.08 14.73
C LEU A 189 -12.39 -36.27 16.03
N TYR A 190 -12.29 -36.95 17.18
CA TYR A 190 -12.52 -36.35 18.49
C TYR A 190 -11.24 -36.22 19.32
N GLU A 191 -10.36 -37.24 19.35
CA GLU A 191 -9.18 -37.24 20.23
C GLU A 191 -7.95 -36.57 19.59
N CYS A 192 -7.80 -36.64 18.25
CA CYS A 192 -6.73 -35.90 17.55
C CYS A 192 -7.00 -34.38 17.41
N ASN A 193 -8.25 -33.93 17.61
CA ASN A 193 -8.65 -32.52 17.52
C ASN A 193 -8.64 -31.79 18.88
N GLU A 194 -8.37 -32.49 19.98
CA GLU A 194 -8.13 -31.84 21.26
C GLU A 194 -6.76 -31.16 21.22
N LYS A 195 -6.78 -29.82 21.09
CA LYS A 195 -5.62 -28.97 21.37
C LYS A 195 -5.09 -29.35 22.75
N ARG A 196 -3.91 -29.99 22.80
CA ARG A 196 -3.11 -30.04 24.02
C ARG A 196 -2.79 -28.58 24.39
N VAL A 197 -3.37 -28.17 25.52
CA VAL A 197 -3.14 -26.89 26.20
C VAL A 197 -1.70 -26.81 26.68
#